data_AF-A0A1F8P5I6-F1
#
_entry.id   AF-A0A1F8P5I6-F1
#
_cell.length_a   1.000
_cell.length_b   1.000
_cell.length_c   1.000
_cell.angle_alpha   90.00
_cell.angle_beta   90.00
_cell.angle_gamma   90.00
#
_symmetry.space_group_name_H-M   'P 1'
#
loop_
_entity.id
_entity.type
_entity.pdbx_description
1 polymer ?
#
loop_
_entity_poly.entity_id
_entity_poly.type
_entity_poly.pdbx_seq_one_letter_code
_entity_poly.pdbx_strand_id
1 'polypeptide(L)'
;MEEAKGKAEGEDTIASEIDAVKLENERLKSELKAKDSVIAGLEQTLGEKDGEIAAFKQSVEDTAKTQEETRNVLREAVAAYKELVAQANPGLVAELIKGETIGEIDASVKSARALVERVKQEVGAENARVRVPAGAPQRTPLDLSALSPREKIKYAMEGG
;
A
#
# COMPACT_ATOMS: atom_id res chain seq x y z
N MET A 1 -31.75 -93.41 -37.62
CA MET A 1 -30.93 -92.36 -38.28
C MET A 1 -31.33 -90.96 -37.82
N GLU A 2 -32.55 -90.72 -37.36
CA GLU A 2 -33.03 -89.39 -36.95
C GLU A 2 -32.44 -88.90 -35.61
N GLU A 3 -32.30 -89.77 -34.60
CA GLU A 3 -31.67 -89.43 -33.30
C GLU A 3 -30.19 -89.03 -33.41
N ALA A 4 -29.44 -89.67 -34.32
CA ALA A 4 -28.02 -89.36 -34.52
C ALA A 4 -27.82 -87.98 -35.18
N LYS A 5 -28.79 -87.53 -35.97
CA LYS A 5 -28.73 -86.23 -36.66
C LYS A 5 -29.07 -85.07 -35.72
N GLY A 6 -30.10 -85.22 -34.88
CA GLY A 6 -30.45 -84.20 -33.86
C GLY A 6 -29.39 -84.05 -32.76
N LYS A 7 -28.69 -85.13 -32.40
CA LYS A 7 -27.56 -85.08 -31.45
C LYS A 7 -26.33 -84.39 -32.06
N ALA A 8 -26.02 -84.66 -33.32
CA ALA A 8 -24.93 -83.99 -34.03
C ALA A 8 -25.20 -82.48 -34.23
N GLU A 9 -26.44 -82.10 -34.56
CA GLU A 9 -26.84 -80.69 -34.70
C GLU A 9 -26.81 -79.94 -33.36
N GLY A 10 -27.12 -80.59 -32.23
CA GLY A 10 -27.00 -80.02 -30.89
C GLY A 10 -25.56 -79.90 -30.37
N GLU A 11 -24.66 -80.82 -30.75
CA GLU A 11 -23.23 -80.74 -30.42
C GLU A 11 -22.54 -79.61 -31.20
N ASP A 12 -22.95 -79.35 -32.45
CA ASP A 12 -22.40 -78.29 -33.31
C ASP A 12 -22.85 -76.88 -32.86
N THR A 13 -24.10 -76.72 -32.39
CA THR A 13 -24.58 -75.46 -31.80
C THR A 13 -23.89 -75.13 -30.49
N ILE A 14 -23.70 -76.11 -29.59
CA ILE A 14 -22.98 -75.92 -28.32
C ILE A 14 -21.51 -75.55 -28.59
N ALA A 15 -20.86 -76.18 -29.57
CA ALA A 15 -19.50 -75.84 -29.94
C ALA A 15 -19.37 -74.39 -30.45
N SER A 16 -20.31 -73.95 -31.29
CA SER A 16 -20.38 -72.57 -31.79
C SER A 16 -20.60 -71.55 -30.66
N GLU A 17 -21.45 -71.85 -29.67
CA GLU A 17 -21.70 -70.98 -28.52
C GLU A 17 -20.45 -70.86 -27.62
N ILE A 18 -19.75 -71.98 -27.39
CA ILE A 18 -18.51 -72.00 -26.62
C ILE A 18 -17.44 -71.12 -27.28
N ASP A 19 -17.30 -71.19 -28.60
CA ASP A 19 -16.31 -70.39 -29.32
C ASP A 19 -16.68 -68.90 -29.36
N ALA A 20 -17.97 -68.57 -29.46
CA ALA A 20 -18.45 -67.20 -29.30
C ALA A 20 -18.14 -66.64 -27.91
N VAL A 21 -18.37 -67.41 -26.85
CA VAL A 21 -18.07 -67.02 -25.47
C VAL A 21 -16.57 -66.86 -25.22
N LYS A 22 -15.72 -67.73 -25.80
CA LYS A 22 -14.26 -67.56 -25.73
C LYS A 22 -13.80 -66.27 -26.39
N LEU A 23 -14.34 -65.97 -27.58
CA LEU A 23 -13.98 -64.76 -28.31
C LEU A 23 -14.40 -63.51 -27.54
N GLU A 24 -15.58 -63.51 -26.95
CA GLU A 24 -16.06 -62.44 -26.08
C GLU A 24 -15.21 -62.29 -24.81
N ASN A 25 -14.78 -63.38 -24.19
CA ASN A 25 -13.88 -63.33 -23.03
C ASN A 25 -12.51 -62.72 -23.38
N GLU A 26 -11.92 -63.10 -24.52
CA GLU A 26 -10.66 -62.50 -24.96
C GLU A 26 -10.83 -61.01 -25.31
N ARG A 27 -11.97 -60.63 -25.91
CA ARG A 27 -12.34 -59.23 -26.15
C ARG A 27 -12.42 -58.45 -24.84
N LEU A 28 -13.20 -58.92 -23.87
CA LEU A 28 -13.36 -58.27 -22.57
C LEU A 28 -12.03 -58.18 -21.80
N LYS A 29 -11.20 -59.22 -21.86
CA LYS A 29 -9.87 -59.22 -21.25
C LYS A 29 -8.95 -58.16 -21.87
N SER A 30 -8.99 -58.01 -23.19
CA SER A 30 -8.25 -56.94 -23.88
C SER A 30 -8.75 -55.55 -23.52
N GLU A 31 -10.07 -55.38 -23.36
CA GLU A 31 -10.69 -54.13 -22.97
C GLU A 31 -10.36 -53.76 -21.52
N LEU A 32 -10.41 -54.72 -20.60
CA LEU A 32 -9.99 -54.53 -19.21
C LEU A 32 -8.53 -54.08 -19.13
N LYS A 33 -7.63 -54.77 -19.84
CA LYS A 33 -6.20 -54.40 -19.87
C LYS A 33 -5.99 -52.98 -20.42
N ALA A 34 -6.76 -52.58 -21.43
CA ALA A 34 -6.71 -51.23 -21.98
C ALA A 34 -7.20 -50.20 -20.95
N LYS A 35 -8.31 -50.48 -20.26
CA LYS A 35 -8.85 -49.62 -19.19
C LYS A 35 -7.88 -49.50 -18.02
N ASP A 36 -7.25 -50.58 -17.57
CA ASP A 36 -6.26 -50.56 -16.50
C ASP A 36 -5.06 -49.67 -16.86
N SER A 37 -4.60 -49.73 -18.11
CA SER A 37 -3.55 -48.83 -18.59
C SER A 37 -3.96 -47.36 -18.58
N VAL A 38 -5.22 -47.06 -18.90
CA VAL A 38 -5.75 -45.69 -18.86
C VAL A 38 -5.90 -45.21 -17.41
N ILE A 39 -6.39 -46.06 -16.51
CA ILE A 39 -6.51 -45.76 -15.08
C ILE A 39 -5.15 -45.42 -14.49
N ALA A 40 -4.13 -46.25 -14.75
CA ALA A 40 -2.77 -45.98 -14.29
C ALA A 40 -2.22 -44.63 -14.79
N GLY A 41 -2.50 -44.27 -16.05
CA GLY A 41 -2.09 -42.97 -16.60
C GLY A 41 -2.83 -41.78 -15.97
N LEU A 42 -4.13 -41.94 -15.68
CA LEU A 42 -4.92 -40.92 -14.99
C LEU A 42 -4.48 -40.74 -13.53
N GLU A 43 -4.20 -41.84 -12.82
CA GLU A 43 -3.69 -41.80 -11.46
C GLU A 43 -2.33 -41.11 -11.38
N GLN A 44 -1.43 -41.40 -12.33
CA GLN A 44 -0.15 -40.70 -12.45
C GLN A 44 -0.36 -39.20 -12.68
N THR A 45 -1.20 -38.83 -13.65
CA THR A 45 -1.49 -37.42 -13.97
C THR A 45 -2.09 -36.69 -12.76
N LEU A 46 -2.97 -37.35 -12.02
CA LEU A 46 -3.60 -36.79 -10.82
C LEU A 46 -2.57 -36.56 -9.73
N GLY A 47 -1.66 -37.51 -9.49
CA GLY A 47 -0.56 -37.35 -8.53
C GLY A 47 0.40 -36.22 -8.91
N GLU A 48 0.73 -36.08 -10.20
CA GLU A 48 1.55 -34.96 -10.70
C GLU A 48 0.84 -33.61 -10.46
N LYS A 49 -0.45 -33.52 -10.76
CA LYS A 49 -1.25 -32.30 -10.55
C LYS A 49 -1.44 -31.96 -9.08
N ASP A 50 -1.64 -32.94 -8.21
CA ASP A 50 -1.69 -32.71 -6.77
C ASP A 50 -0.35 -32.16 -6.24
N GLY A 51 0.77 -32.66 -6.76
CA GLY A 51 2.10 -32.14 -6.47
C GLY A 51 2.28 -30.69 -6.93
N GLU A 52 1.90 -30.37 -8.17
CA GLU A 52 1.91 -28.99 -8.71
C GLU A 52 1.03 -28.05 -7.88
N ILE A 53 -0.18 -28.48 -7.50
CA ILE A 53 -1.11 -27.68 -6.69
C ILE A 53 -0.52 -27.42 -5.30
N ALA A 54 0.10 -28.41 -4.67
CA ALA A 54 0.75 -28.22 -3.38
C ALA A 54 1.91 -27.21 -3.47
N ALA A 55 2.75 -27.32 -4.51
CA ALA A 55 3.85 -26.39 -4.74
C ALA A 55 3.36 -24.96 -5.00
N PHE A 56 2.31 -24.78 -5.82
CA PHE A 56 1.74 -23.46 -6.06
C PHE A 56 1.10 -22.85 -4.83
N LYS A 57 0.38 -23.64 -4.00
CA LYS A 57 -0.17 -23.14 -2.74
C LYS A 57 0.93 -22.63 -1.82
N GLN A 58 2.02 -23.38 -1.67
CA GLN A 58 3.17 -22.97 -0.88
C GLN A 58 3.79 -21.66 -1.41
N SER A 59 4.01 -21.58 -2.72
CA SER A 59 4.58 -20.38 -3.35
C SER A 59 3.69 -19.14 -3.18
N VAL A 60 2.36 -19.29 -3.25
CA VAL A 60 1.40 -18.21 -3.01
C VAL A 60 1.46 -17.75 -1.56
N GLU A 61 1.54 -18.68 -0.59
CA GLU A 61 1.65 -18.34 0.82
C GLU A 61 2.96 -17.59 1.13
N ASP A 62 4.09 -18.07 0.62
CA ASP A 62 5.39 -17.45 0.82
C ASP A 62 5.46 -16.05 0.17
N THR A 63 4.88 -15.92 -1.03
CA THR A 63 4.79 -14.61 -1.70
C THR A 63 3.89 -13.64 -0.92
N ALA A 64 2.77 -14.12 -0.36
CA ALA A 64 1.90 -13.28 0.45
C ALA A 64 2.60 -12.77 1.71
N LYS A 65 3.33 -13.64 2.42
CA LYS A 65 4.12 -13.28 3.61
C LYS A 65 5.17 -12.23 3.29
N THR A 66 6.01 -12.48 2.28
CA THR A 66 7.05 -11.53 1.87
C THR A 66 6.49 -10.20 1.41
N GLN A 67 5.32 -10.19 0.76
CA GLN A 67 4.63 -8.96 0.36
C GLN A 67 4.12 -8.16 1.56
N GLU A 68 3.60 -8.82 2.60
CA GLU A 68 3.18 -8.17 3.85
C GLU A 68 4.37 -7.59 4.61
N GLU A 69 5.43 -8.37 4.78
CA GLU A 69 6.67 -7.91 5.43
C GLU A 69 7.26 -6.70 4.72
N THR A 70 7.37 -6.75 3.40
CA THR A 70 7.90 -5.63 2.60
C THR A 70 7.02 -4.39 2.72
N ARG A 71 5.69 -4.53 2.76
CA ARG A 71 4.77 -3.41 2.96
C ARG A 71 4.94 -2.78 4.34
N ASN A 72 5.13 -3.59 5.37
CA ASN A 72 5.31 -3.09 6.73
C ASN A 72 6.64 -2.32 6.85
N VAL A 73 7.73 -2.90 6.35
CA VAL A 73 9.05 -2.21 6.30
C VAL A 73 8.96 -0.92 5.50
N LEU A 74 8.25 -0.91 4.37
CA LEU A 74 8.07 0.31 3.57
C LEU A 74 7.29 1.38 4.33
N ARG A 75 6.21 1.02 5.04
CA ARG A 75 5.44 1.96 5.86
C ARG A 75 6.30 2.55 6.99
N GLU A 76 7.07 1.72 7.67
CA GLU A 76 8.00 2.16 8.71
C GLU A 76 9.07 3.10 8.16
N ALA A 77 9.66 2.76 7.01
CA ALA A 77 10.65 3.60 6.35
C ALA A 77 10.07 4.97 5.91
N VAL A 78 8.85 4.99 5.38
CA VAL A 78 8.15 6.23 5.01
C VAL A 78 7.82 7.07 6.24
N ALA A 79 7.38 6.47 7.34
CA ALA A 79 7.11 7.17 8.59
C ALA A 79 8.40 7.80 9.17
N ALA A 80 9.49 7.04 9.23
CA ALA A 80 10.79 7.54 9.66
C ALA A 80 11.30 8.67 8.76
N TYR A 81 11.12 8.55 7.44
CA TYR A 81 11.46 9.60 6.50
C TYR A 81 10.65 10.88 6.76
N LYS A 82 9.34 10.74 6.99
CA LYS A 82 8.46 11.87 7.33
C LYS A 82 8.90 12.60 8.59
N GLU A 83 9.29 11.86 9.63
CA GLU A 83 9.83 12.43 10.87
C GLU A 83 11.14 13.17 10.64
N LEU A 84 12.07 12.57 9.90
CA LEU A 84 13.36 13.19 9.54
C LEU A 84 13.14 14.50 8.78
N VAL A 85 12.22 14.51 7.83
CA VAL A 85 11.86 15.70 7.06
C VAL A 85 11.23 16.76 7.95
N ALA A 86 10.37 16.40 8.90
CA ALA A 86 9.81 17.34 9.87
C ALA A 86 10.92 17.97 10.74
N GLN A 87 11.85 17.16 11.25
CA GLN A 87 12.99 17.63 12.04
C GLN A 87 13.93 18.56 11.26
N ALA A 88 14.18 18.25 9.98
CA ALA A 88 15.01 19.06 9.10
C ALA A 88 14.36 20.40 8.71
N ASN A 89 13.07 20.62 9.03
CA ASN A 89 12.32 21.80 8.67
C ASN A 89 11.64 22.46 9.90
N PRO A 90 12.41 23.04 10.85
CA PRO A 90 11.88 23.60 12.10
C PRO A 90 10.96 24.84 12.00
N GLY A 91 10.51 25.21 10.79
CA GLY A 91 9.50 26.25 10.55
C GLY A 91 8.27 25.76 9.79
N LEU A 92 8.19 24.47 9.44
CA LEU A 92 7.02 23.86 8.84
C LEU A 92 6.21 23.15 9.91
N VAL A 93 4.90 23.35 9.90
CA VAL A 93 3.99 22.60 10.78
C VAL A 93 3.95 21.15 10.29
N ALA A 94 4.13 20.19 11.20
CA ALA A 94 4.14 18.76 10.86
C ALA A 94 2.87 18.30 10.12
N GLU A 95 1.73 18.96 10.37
CA GLU A 95 0.45 18.73 9.69
C GLU A 95 0.47 19.06 8.18
N LEU A 96 1.40 19.89 7.73
CA LEU A 96 1.58 20.24 6.32
C LEU A 96 2.43 19.23 5.55
N ILE A 97 3.05 18.27 6.23
CA ILE A 97 3.82 17.18 5.61
C ILE A 97 2.89 15.98 5.49
N LYS A 98 2.35 15.74 4.29
CA LYS A 98 1.39 14.67 3.98
C LYS A 98 1.95 13.74 2.90
N GLY A 99 1.43 12.52 2.85
CA GLY A 99 1.82 11.52 1.86
C GLY A 99 2.09 10.15 2.48
N GLU A 100 1.85 9.11 1.69
CA GLU A 100 2.16 7.70 1.98
C GLU A 100 3.39 7.22 1.20
N THR A 101 3.91 8.06 0.30
CA THR A 101 5.14 7.80 -0.45
C THR A 101 6.14 8.94 -0.27
N ILE A 102 7.42 8.64 -0.49
CA ILE A 102 8.50 9.64 -0.45
C ILE A 102 8.19 10.81 -1.40
N GLY A 103 7.74 10.51 -2.62
CA GLY A 103 7.43 11.54 -3.62
C GLY A 103 6.28 12.46 -3.20
N GLU A 104 5.25 11.93 -2.55
CA GLU A 104 4.15 12.74 -2.01
C GLU A 104 4.62 13.62 -0.85
N ILE A 105 5.45 13.06 0.05
CA ILE A 105 6.04 13.80 1.16
C ILE A 105 6.87 14.97 0.63
N ASP A 106 7.73 14.75 -0.36
CA ASP A 106 8.55 15.79 -0.99
C ASP A 106 7.69 16.89 -1.63
N ALA A 107 6.65 16.49 -2.37
CA ALA A 107 5.72 17.43 -2.99
C ALA A 107 4.96 18.26 -1.92
N SER A 108 4.58 17.63 -0.81
CA SER A 108 3.91 18.29 0.31
C SER A 108 4.83 19.31 0.98
N VAL A 109 6.10 18.95 1.23
CA VAL A 109 7.11 19.83 1.83
C VAL A 109 7.37 21.04 0.94
N LYS A 110 7.54 20.82 -0.37
CA LYS A 110 7.74 21.90 -1.34
C LYS A 110 6.58 22.90 -1.31
N SER A 111 5.35 22.38 -1.29
CA SER A 111 4.13 23.19 -1.24
C SER A 111 4.00 23.94 0.08
N ALA A 112 4.30 23.28 1.21
CA ALA A 112 4.28 23.86 2.54
C ALA A 112 5.30 25.00 2.67
N ARG A 113 6.53 24.81 2.16
CA ARG A 113 7.55 25.87 2.14
C ARG A 113 7.10 27.09 1.33
N ALA A 114 6.53 26.88 0.15
CA ALA A 114 6.02 27.96 -0.68
C ALA A 114 4.90 28.76 0.02
N LEU A 115 4.02 28.07 0.73
CA LEU A 115 2.96 28.72 1.51
C LEU A 115 3.54 29.54 2.67
N VAL A 116 4.44 28.97 3.46
CA VAL A 116 5.08 29.66 4.59
C VAL A 116 5.83 30.90 4.12
N GLU A 117 6.56 30.83 3.00
CA GLU A 117 7.25 32.00 2.46
C GLU A 117 6.27 33.09 2.00
N ARG A 118 5.13 32.73 1.37
CA ARG A 118 4.09 33.70 1.02
C ARG A 118 3.50 34.36 2.27
N VAL A 119 3.18 33.59 3.31
CA VAL A 119 2.64 34.12 4.57
C VAL A 119 3.63 35.07 5.24
N LYS A 120 4.93 34.72 5.27
CA LYS A 120 5.97 35.62 5.80
C LYS A 120 6.05 36.95 5.04
N GLN A 121 5.94 36.91 3.72
CA GLN A 121 5.94 38.12 2.88
C GLN A 121 4.72 39.00 3.15
N GLU A 122 3.53 38.41 3.25
CA GLU A 122 2.28 39.14 3.54
C GLU A 122 2.29 39.77 4.93
N VAL A 123 2.65 39.00 5.96
CA VAL A 123 2.75 39.50 7.35
C VAL A 123 3.86 40.56 7.48
N GLY A 124 4.98 40.39 6.78
CA GLY A 124 6.05 41.40 6.75
C GLY A 124 5.59 42.72 6.13
N ALA A 125 4.85 42.66 5.01
CA ALA A 125 4.29 43.82 4.35
C ALA A 125 3.21 44.52 5.20
N GLU A 126 2.39 43.75 5.93
CA GLU A 126 1.40 44.27 6.86
C GLU A 126 2.06 44.97 8.05
N ASN A 127 3.02 44.33 8.71
CA ASN A 127 3.78 44.91 9.82
C ASN A 127 4.51 46.19 9.43
N ALA A 128 5.01 46.30 8.19
CA ALA A 128 5.65 47.52 7.70
C ALA A 128 4.66 48.70 7.55
N ARG A 129 3.38 48.42 7.24
CA ARG A 129 2.32 49.44 7.13
C ARG A 129 1.78 49.88 8.49
N VAL A 130 1.80 48.97 9.47
CA VAL A 130 1.29 49.22 10.84
C VAL A 130 2.36 49.86 11.75
N ARG A 131 3.62 49.99 11.30
CA ARG A 131 4.64 50.76 12.03
C ARG A 131 4.23 52.23 12.13
N VAL A 132 3.55 52.54 13.23
CA VAL A 132 3.29 53.91 13.68
C VAL A 132 4.64 54.55 14.02
N PRO A 133 4.95 55.75 13.51
CA PRO A 133 6.16 56.46 13.92
C PRO A 133 6.13 56.65 15.43
N ALA A 134 7.17 56.18 16.14
CA ALA A 134 7.35 56.49 17.54
C ALA A 134 7.56 58.01 17.67
N GLY A 135 6.50 58.74 18.00
CA GLY A 135 6.56 60.19 17.89
C GLY A 135 5.38 60.93 18.50
N ALA A 136 5.17 60.78 19.81
CA ALA A 136 4.95 62.01 20.55
C ALA A 136 6.32 62.71 20.60
N PRO A 137 6.46 63.97 20.11
CA PRO A 137 7.69 64.72 20.33
C PRO A 137 8.05 64.64 21.81
N GLN A 138 9.33 64.41 22.13
CA GLN A 138 9.78 64.57 23.52
C GLN A 138 9.30 65.95 23.99
N ARG A 139 8.59 65.99 25.13
CA ARG A 139 8.24 67.26 25.76
C ARG A 139 9.56 67.97 26.04
N THR A 140 9.87 68.99 25.25
CA THR A 140 10.97 69.90 25.55
C THR A 140 10.63 70.52 26.91
N PRO A 141 11.42 70.27 27.97
CA PRO A 141 11.19 70.98 29.22
C PRO A 141 11.38 72.47 28.95
N LEU A 142 10.45 73.28 29.41
CA LEU A 142 10.52 74.73 29.26
C LEU A 142 11.82 75.22 29.90
N ASP A 143 12.69 75.87 29.11
CA ASP A 143 13.98 76.31 29.59
C ASP A 143 13.82 77.55 30.49
N LEU A 144 13.83 77.32 31.81
CA LEU A 144 13.74 78.38 32.81
C LEU A 144 15.10 79.04 33.07
N SER A 145 16.19 78.60 32.44
CA SER A 145 17.54 79.11 32.73
C SER A 145 17.74 80.57 32.34
N ALA A 146 16.97 81.06 31.36
CA ALA A 146 16.98 82.46 30.92
C ALA A 146 16.21 83.43 31.82
N LEU A 147 15.40 82.92 32.77
CA LEU A 147 14.63 83.76 33.70
C LEU A 147 15.46 84.15 34.92
N SER A 148 15.38 85.41 35.31
CA SER A 148 15.96 85.90 36.55
C SER A 148 15.28 85.24 37.78
N PRO A 149 15.95 85.21 38.96
CA PRO A 149 15.37 84.61 40.16
C PRO A 149 13.98 85.15 40.54
N ARG A 150 13.69 86.43 40.25
CA ARG A 150 12.37 87.03 40.51
C ARG A 150 11.30 86.53 39.54
N GLU A 151 11.64 86.31 38.28
CA GLU A 151 10.71 85.84 37.26
C GLU A 151 10.38 84.36 37.43
N LYS A 152 11.33 83.55 37.91
CA LYS A 152 11.09 82.15 38.28
C LYS A 152 10.06 82.02 39.41
N ILE A 153 10.14 82.87 40.42
CA ILE A 153 9.21 82.87 41.55
C ILE A 153 7.81 83.30 41.09
N LYS A 154 7.72 84.34 40.26
CA LYS A 154 6.45 84.82 39.71
C LYS A 154 5.76 83.74 38.88
N TYR A 155 6.50 83.07 37.98
CA TYR A 155 5.98 81.96 37.16
C TYR A 155 5.43 80.81 38.03
N ALA A 156 6.10 80.49 39.13
CA ALA A 156 5.62 79.46 40.07
C ALA A 156 4.35 79.88 40.84
N MET A 157 4.13 81.18 41.08
CA MET A 157 2.94 81.68 41.78
C MET A 157 1.72 81.87 40.87
N GLU A 158 1.91 82.18 39.59
CA GLU A 158 0.82 82.40 38.62
C GLU A 158 0.28 81.09 38.02
N GLY A 159 0.83 79.93 38.40
CA GLY A 159 0.35 78.60 38.01
C GLY A 159 0.83 78.21 36.62
N GLY A 160 1.95 77.48 36.55
CA GLY A 160 2.33 76.70 35.37
C GLY A 160 1.46 75.47 35.19
#